data_AF-A0AAD8VT85-F1
#
_entry.id   AF-A0AAD8VT85-F1
#
_cell.length_a   1.000
_cell.length_b   1.000
_cell.length_c   1.000
_cell.angle_alpha   90.00
_cell.angle_beta   90.00
_cell.angle_gamma   90.00
#
_symmetry.space_group_name_H-M   'P 1'
#
loop_
_entity.id
_entity.type
_entity.pdbx_description
1 polymer ?
#
loop_
_entity_poly.entity_id
_entity_poly.type
_entity_poly.pdbx_seq_one_letter_code
_entity_poly.pdbx_strand_id
1 'polypeptide(L)'
;MAHGAAGPTSFLSRGWSSSVFLVVVLAVSAAACLRIAAAHAGRANPRPTEGGGRFLASVIVSRRMEGDACRAGGSGECGAAPGGRLKCCGGACTDVLASRSNCGGCGARCPFGQLCCGGRCVDVVYDGENCGACRRPARLLYRPWNVRR
;
A
#
# COMPACT_ATOMS: atom_id res chain seq x y z
N MET A 1 3.91 -45.45 23.97
CA MET A 1 2.87 -44.84 24.84
C MET A 1 3.50 -44.73 26.22
N ALA A 2 3.75 -43.57 26.85
CA ALA A 2 3.25 -42.23 26.68
C ALA A 2 4.39 -41.22 26.94
N HIS A 3 4.48 -40.18 26.11
CA HIS A 3 5.29 -39.00 26.40
C HIS A 3 4.52 -38.11 27.37
N GLY A 4 4.95 -38.09 28.63
CA GLY A 4 4.50 -37.10 29.61
C GLY A 4 5.11 -35.73 29.29
N ALA A 5 4.27 -34.79 28.88
CA ALA A 5 4.64 -33.40 28.66
C ALA A 5 5.03 -32.76 30.00
N ALA A 6 6.30 -32.40 30.17
CA ALA A 6 6.76 -31.59 31.30
C ALA A 6 6.47 -30.11 31.00
N GLY A 7 5.45 -29.56 31.67
CA GLY A 7 5.14 -28.12 31.64
C GLY A 7 6.21 -27.27 32.32
N PRO A 8 6.16 -25.93 32.15
CA PRO A 8 7.17 -24.97 32.63
C PRO A 8 7.22 -24.77 34.16
N THR A 9 6.51 -25.58 34.96
CA THR A 9 6.36 -25.39 36.41
C THR A 9 7.41 -26.12 37.26
N SER A 10 8.35 -26.87 36.67
CA SER A 10 9.38 -27.62 37.39
C SER A 10 10.61 -26.81 37.83
N PHE A 11 10.67 -25.51 37.55
CA PHE A 11 11.80 -24.65 37.93
C PHE A 11 11.78 -24.14 39.39
N LEU A 12 10.78 -24.52 40.20
CA LEU A 12 10.65 -24.08 41.60
C LEU A 12 11.52 -24.82 42.62
N SER A 13 12.39 -25.77 42.22
CA SER A 13 13.16 -26.60 43.17
C SER A 13 14.65 -26.28 43.27
N ARG A 14 15.16 -25.26 42.57
CA ARG A 14 16.56 -24.82 42.73
C ARG A 14 16.59 -23.56 43.57
N GLY A 15 17.08 -23.68 44.81
CA GLY A 15 17.13 -22.64 45.84
C GLY A 15 17.96 -21.42 45.47
N TRP A 16 17.48 -20.64 44.50
CA TRP A 16 18.04 -19.35 44.14
C TRP A 16 17.45 -18.32 45.11
N SER A 17 18.28 -17.44 45.66
CA SER A 17 17.75 -16.34 46.45
C SER A 17 16.79 -15.51 45.58
N SER A 18 15.70 -15.01 46.17
CA SER A 18 14.64 -14.27 45.46
C SER A 18 15.21 -13.18 44.54
N SER A 19 16.30 -12.54 44.96
CA SER A 19 17.05 -11.55 44.19
C SER A 19 17.64 -12.08 42.88
N VAL A 20 18.19 -13.30 42.88
CA VAL A 20 18.80 -13.92 41.69
C VAL A 20 17.72 -14.31 40.68
N PHE A 21 16.56 -14.78 41.14
CA PHE A 21 15.44 -15.09 40.27
C PHE A 21 14.90 -13.84 39.55
N LEU A 22 14.73 -12.73 40.29
CA LEU A 22 14.28 -11.46 39.70
C LEU A 22 15.26 -10.93 38.65
N VAL A 23 16.57 -11.01 38.90
CA VAL A 23 17.60 -10.57 37.94
C VAL A 23 17.53 -11.39 36.64
N VAL A 24 17.33 -12.71 36.74
CA VAL A 24 17.25 -13.59 35.56
C VAL A 24 15.97 -13.33 34.76
N VAL A 25 14.82 -13.13 35.43
CA VAL A 25 13.56 -12.80 34.76
C VAL A 25 13.63 -11.44 34.03
N LEU A 26 14.25 -10.43 34.65
CA LEU A 26 14.46 -9.12 34.03
C LEU A 26 15.42 -9.20 32.83
N ALA A 27 16.47 -10.01 32.91
CA ALA A 27 17.41 -10.20 31.81
C ALA A 27 16.76 -10.92 30.60
N VAL A 28 15.97 -11.98 30.85
CA VAL A 28 15.29 -12.74 29.78
C VAL A 28 14.20 -11.90 29.10
N SER A 29 13.45 -11.10 29.85
CA SER A 29 12.43 -10.20 29.29
C SER A 29 13.04 -9.07 28.45
N ALA A 30 14.15 -8.48 28.89
CA ALA A 30 14.89 -7.48 28.10
C ALA A 30 15.45 -8.06 26.79
N ALA A 31 16.00 -9.28 26.82
CA ALA A 31 16.52 -9.95 25.62
C ALA A 31 15.41 -10.31 24.61
N ALA A 32 14.22 -10.68 25.08
CA ALA A 32 13.06 -10.91 24.23
C ALA A 32 12.56 -9.61 23.57
N CYS A 33 12.50 -8.50 24.31
CA CYS A 33 12.14 -7.19 23.78
C CYS A 33 13.10 -6.71 22.68
N LEU A 34 14.41 -6.97 22.83
CA LEU A 34 15.41 -6.57 21.82
C LEU A 34 15.21 -7.27 20.48
N ARG A 35 14.78 -8.54 20.48
CA ARG A 35 14.47 -9.27 19.23
C ARG A 35 13.20 -8.79 18.54
N ILE A 36 12.19 -8.36 19.29
CA ILE A 36 10.95 -7.81 18.73
C ILE A 36 11.20 -6.41 18.15
N ALA A 37 12.02 -5.57 18.81
CA ALA A 37 12.36 -4.24 18.31
C ALA A 37 13.12 -4.28 16.97
N ALA A 38 14.05 -5.24 16.81
CA ALA A 38 14.78 -5.43 15.55
C ALA A 38 13.87 -5.87 14.38
N ALA A 39 12.76 -6.59 14.66
CA ALA A 39 11.81 -7.03 13.64
C ALA A 39 10.92 -5.90 13.10
N HIS A 40 10.75 -4.80 13.85
CA HIS A 40 9.92 -3.66 13.45
C HIS A 40 10.71 -2.45 12.90
N ALA A 41 12.04 -2.47 12.97
CA ALA A 41 12.89 -1.40 12.44
C ALA A 41 12.92 -1.32 10.88
N GLY A 42 12.25 -2.24 10.18
CA GLY A 42 12.31 -2.38 8.73
C GLY A 42 11.16 -1.77 7.90
N ARG A 43 10.19 -1.05 8.48
CA ARG A 43 9.12 -0.41 7.69
C ARG A 43 8.78 1.02 8.14
N ALA A 44 9.77 1.90 8.09
CA ALA A 44 9.49 3.32 7.92
C ALA A 44 9.31 3.59 6.41
N ASN A 45 8.07 3.66 5.94
CA ASN A 45 7.76 4.20 4.61
C ASN A 45 7.63 5.72 4.77
N PRO A 46 8.58 6.54 4.26
CA PRO A 46 8.44 7.99 4.34
C PRO A 46 7.28 8.41 3.44
N ARG A 47 6.24 9.01 4.02
CA ARG A 47 5.23 9.75 3.24
C ARG A 47 5.93 10.94 2.59
N PRO A 48 5.80 11.17 1.27
CA PRO A 48 6.26 12.41 0.68
C PRO A 48 5.41 13.55 1.27
N THR A 49 6.03 14.39 2.08
CA THR A 49 5.43 15.67 2.48
C THR A 49 5.58 16.62 1.32
N GLU A 50 4.47 16.89 0.62
CA GLU A 50 4.34 18.03 -0.27
C GLU A 50 4.35 19.31 0.58
N GLY A 51 5.54 19.85 0.82
CA GLY A 51 5.75 21.11 1.52
C GLY A 51 7.05 21.73 1.04
N GLY A 52 6.94 22.69 0.13
CA GLY A 52 8.06 23.33 -0.56
C GLY A 52 9.02 24.09 0.34
N GLY A 53 10.30 23.99 0.00
CA GLY A 53 11.38 24.85 0.49
C GLY A 53 12.61 24.65 -0.39
N ARG A 54 12.81 25.55 -1.36
CA ARG A 54 13.83 25.44 -2.44
C ARG A 54 15.26 25.75 -2.00
N PHE A 55 15.61 25.56 -0.74
CA PHE A 55 16.80 26.23 -0.22
C PHE A 55 18.07 25.42 -0.06
N LEU A 56 18.11 24.09 -0.13
CA LEU A 56 19.40 23.36 -0.17
C LEU A 56 19.26 21.99 -0.86
N ALA A 57 19.62 21.90 -2.15
CA ALA A 57 19.91 20.61 -2.79
C ALA A 57 20.83 20.77 -4.01
N SER A 58 22.10 21.11 -3.77
CA SER A 58 23.17 20.92 -4.75
C SER A 58 24.29 20.07 -4.15
N VAL A 59 24.01 18.79 -3.91
CA VAL A 59 25.01 17.72 -3.98
C VAL A 59 24.29 16.49 -4.54
N ILE A 60 24.38 16.33 -5.86
CA ILE A 60 24.28 15.04 -6.56
C ILE A 60 23.07 14.17 -6.14
N VAL A 61 21.85 14.67 -6.32
CA VAL A 61 20.70 13.75 -6.47
C VAL A 61 20.78 13.14 -7.87
N SER A 62 21.75 12.24 -8.04
CA SER A 62 21.71 11.19 -9.07
C SER A 62 20.78 10.05 -8.64
N ARG A 63 19.79 10.32 -7.79
CA ARG A 63 18.68 9.37 -7.64
C ARG A 63 17.88 9.45 -8.93
N ARG A 64 18.19 8.54 -9.85
CA ARG A 64 17.19 8.00 -10.76
C ARG A 64 15.95 7.72 -9.92
N MET A 65 14.89 8.48 -10.16
CA MET A 65 13.55 8.06 -9.82
C MET A 65 13.26 6.89 -10.76
N GLU A 66 13.68 5.70 -10.33
CA GLU A 66 13.42 4.43 -10.98
C GLU A 66 11.90 4.19 -10.90
N GLY A 67 11.14 4.52 -11.95
CA GLY A 67 9.72 4.16 -11.99
C GLY A 67 8.86 4.80 -13.07
N ASP A 68 8.75 6.13 -13.11
CA ASP A 68 7.61 6.76 -13.81
C ASP A 68 7.97 7.76 -14.91
N ALA A 69 9.26 8.07 -15.08
CA ALA A 69 9.70 9.03 -16.09
C ALA A 69 9.66 8.39 -17.49
N CYS A 70 8.84 8.93 -18.37
CA CYS A 70 8.71 8.49 -19.76
C CYS A 70 9.07 9.63 -20.72
N ARG A 71 9.59 9.28 -21.91
CA ARG A 71 10.01 10.26 -22.91
C ARG A 71 8.89 10.48 -23.93
N ALA A 72 8.38 11.70 -24.04
CA ALA A 72 7.46 12.08 -25.09
C ALA A 72 8.16 11.99 -26.47
N GLY A 73 7.61 11.20 -27.39
CA GLY A 73 8.10 11.11 -28.78
C GLY A 73 9.05 9.96 -29.11
N GLY A 74 9.29 9.02 -28.19
CA GLY A 74 9.90 7.73 -28.51
C GLY A 74 9.11 6.61 -27.85
N SER A 75 9.39 5.35 -28.20
CA SER A 75 8.91 4.14 -27.50
C SER A 75 9.45 4.03 -26.06
N GLY A 76 9.44 5.14 -25.30
CA GLY A 76 9.58 5.18 -23.85
C GLY A 76 8.27 4.69 -23.27
N GLU A 77 8.04 3.40 -23.42
CA GLU A 77 6.84 2.73 -22.97
C GLU A 77 6.80 2.79 -21.47
N CYS A 78 5.73 3.39 -20.96
CA CYS A 78 5.29 3.11 -19.62
C CYS A 78 5.22 1.60 -19.48
N GLY A 79 6.13 1.04 -18.65
CA GLY A 79 6.50 -0.37 -18.69
C GLY A 79 5.29 -1.24 -18.92
N ALA A 80 5.38 -2.14 -19.90
CA ALA A 80 4.28 -2.86 -20.53
C ALA A 80 3.29 -3.45 -19.52
N ALA A 81 2.38 -2.62 -19.03
CA ALA A 81 1.30 -3.09 -18.20
C ALA A 81 0.36 -3.85 -19.11
N PRO A 82 -0.16 -5.00 -18.67
CA PRO A 82 -1.07 -5.80 -19.48
C PRO A 82 -2.22 -4.90 -19.97
N GLY A 83 -2.38 -4.83 -21.29
CA GLY A 83 -3.45 -4.06 -21.95
C GLY A 83 -3.12 -2.61 -22.35
N GLY A 84 -1.87 -2.15 -22.31
CA GLY A 84 -1.50 -0.82 -22.86
C GLY A 84 -2.16 0.36 -22.12
N ARG A 85 -2.53 0.15 -20.86
CA ARG A 85 -3.29 1.10 -20.04
C ARG A 85 -2.51 2.34 -19.60
N LEU A 86 -1.18 2.27 -19.55
CA LEU A 86 -0.36 3.42 -19.18
C LEU A 86 0.09 4.19 -20.42
N LYS A 87 -0.05 5.52 -20.37
CA LYS A 87 0.40 6.43 -21.41
C LYS A 87 1.34 7.48 -20.80
N CYS A 88 2.31 7.91 -21.59
CA CYS A 88 3.21 8.96 -21.20
C CYS A 88 2.53 10.33 -21.31
N CYS A 89 2.24 10.96 -20.18
CA CYS A 89 1.60 12.27 -20.10
C CYS A 89 2.47 13.21 -19.27
N GLY A 90 2.98 14.28 -19.89
CA GLY A 90 3.80 15.28 -19.18
C GLY A 90 5.12 14.75 -18.61
N GLY A 91 5.68 13.69 -19.22
CA GLY A 91 6.90 13.04 -18.74
C GLY A 91 6.67 12.00 -17.64
N ALA A 92 5.41 11.73 -17.26
CA ALA A 92 5.04 10.71 -16.30
C ALA A 92 4.11 9.66 -16.91
N CYS A 93 4.26 8.40 -16.48
CA CYS A 93 3.36 7.32 -16.85
C CYS A 93 2.06 7.38 -16.06
N THR A 94 0.93 7.51 -16.75
CA THR A 94 -0.41 7.57 -16.13
C THR A 94 -1.33 6.53 -16.73
N ASP A 95 -2.16 5.91 -15.90
CA ASP A 95 -3.18 4.95 -16.34
C ASP A 95 -4.35 5.73 -16.97
N VAL A 96 -4.44 5.72 -18.30
CA VAL A 96 -5.51 6.43 -19.01
C VAL A 96 -6.86 5.76 -18.88
N LEU A 97 -6.95 4.55 -18.32
CA LEU A 97 -8.19 3.83 -18.15
C LEU A 97 -8.86 4.09 -16.78
N ALA A 98 -8.10 4.62 -15.82
CA ALA A 98 -8.57 4.87 -14.46
C ALA A 98 -8.30 6.31 -13.97
N SER A 99 -7.35 7.03 -14.57
CA SER A 99 -7.02 8.39 -14.15
C SER A 99 -8.10 9.38 -14.53
N ARG A 100 -8.67 10.06 -13.54
CA ARG A 100 -9.69 11.10 -13.75
C ARG A 100 -9.16 12.29 -14.55
N SER A 101 -7.87 12.58 -14.48
CA SER A 101 -7.24 13.71 -15.18
C SER A 101 -6.69 13.35 -16.56
N ASN A 102 -6.60 12.06 -16.89
CA ASN A 102 -6.07 11.57 -18.17
C ASN A 102 -6.95 10.44 -18.75
N CYS A 103 -8.26 10.55 -18.62
CA CYS A 103 -9.20 9.49 -18.98
C CYS A 103 -9.34 9.35 -20.50
N GLY A 104 -8.94 8.20 -21.04
CA GLY A 104 -8.88 7.94 -22.48
C GLY A 104 -7.67 8.57 -23.18
N GLY A 105 -6.97 9.49 -22.53
CA GLY A 105 -5.79 10.16 -23.09
C GLY A 105 -5.23 11.26 -22.19
N CYS A 106 -4.03 11.73 -22.51
CA CYS A 106 -3.36 12.78 -21.73
C CYS A 106 -4.16 14.08 -21.71
N GLY A 107 -4.35 14.67 -20.52
CA GLY A 107 -5.09 15.92 -20.33
C GLY A 107 -6.61 15.80 -20.44
N ALA A 108 -7.14 14.63 -20.79
CA ALA A 108 -8.58 14.39 -20.89
C ALA A 108 -9.19 14.20 -19.50
N ARG A 109 -9.54 15.31 -18.84
CA ARG A 109 -10.12 15.28 -17.50
C ARG A 109 -11.63 15.03 -17.55
N CYS A 110 -12.11 14.10 -16.73
CA CYS A 110 -13.54 13.89 -16.57
C CYS A 110 -14.22 15.08 -15.87
N PRO A 111 -15.45 15.45 -16.29
CA PRO A 111 -16.27 16.45 -15.61
C PRO A 111 -16.50 16.15 -14.13
N PHE A 112 -16.95 17.17 -13.41
CA PHE A 112 -17.35 17.01 -12.01
C PHE A 112 -18.46 15.93 -11.89
N GLY A 113 -18.46 15.20 -10.77
CA GLY A 113 -19.36 14.06 -10.58
C GLY A 113 -19.02 12.77 -11.34
N GLN A 114 -18.18 12.81 -12.38
CA GLN A 114 -17.84 11.63 -13.19
C GLN A 114 -16.52 10.96 -12.79
N LEU A 115 -16.46 9.63 -12.93
CA LEU A 115 -15.25 8.83 -12.75
C LEU A 115 -14.74 8.29 -14.08
N CYS A 116 -13.43 8.01 -14.17
CA CYS A 116 -12.86 7.33 -15.32
C CYS A 116 -13.04 5.83 -15.17
N CYS A 117 -13.92 5.25 -15.98
CA CYS A 117 -14.20 3.81 -16.00
C CYS A 117 -13.80 3.24 -17.36
N GLY A 118 -12.64 2.59 -17.43
CA GLY A 118 -12.18 1.95 -18.66
C GLY A 118 -11.84 2.94 -19.77
N GLY A 119 -11.35 4.12 -19.43
CA GLY A 119 -10.98 5.17 -20.39
C GLY A 119 -12.15 6.02 -20.88
N ARG A 120 -13.31 5.91 -20.22
CA ARG A 120 -14.49 6.75 -20.47
C ARG A 120 -14.94 7.41 -19.17
N CYS A 121 -15.36 8.66 -19.28
CA CYS A 121 -15.98 9.34 -18.15
C CYS A 121 -17.42 8.85 -18.00
N VAL A 122 -17.74 8.36 -16.80
CA VAL A 122 -19.04 7.79 -16.45
C VAL A 122 -19.58 8.51 -15.22
N ASP A 123 -20.87 8.86 -15.27
CA ASP A 123 -21.57 9.41 -14.12
C ASP A 123 -21.98 8.28 -13.18
N VAL A 124 -21.26 8.14 -12.07
CA VAL A 124 -21.47 7.05 -11.11
C VAL A 124 -22.69 7.25 -10.20
N VAL A 125 -23.38 8.37 -10.31
CA VAL A 125 -24.62 8.63 -9.56
C VAL A 125 -25.82 8.07 -10.32
N TYR A 126 -25.83 8.25 -11.65
CA TYR A 126 -26.97 7.87 -12.50
C TYR A 126 -26.73 6.61 -13.33
N ASP A 127 -25.48 6.18 -13.50
CA ASP A 127 -25.18 4.95 -14.23
C ASP A 127 -25.46 3.70 -13.37
N GLY A 128 -26.45 2.92 -13.81
CA GLY A 128 -26.89 1.71 -13.12
C GLY A 128 -25.84 0.60 -13.06
N GLU A 129 -24.83 0.59 -13.94
CA GLU A 129 -23.76 -0.42 -13.98
C GLU A 129 -22.48 0.05 -13.27
N ASN A 130 -22.39 1.33 -12.92
CA ASN A 130 -21.24 1.96 -12.29
C ASN A 130 -21.64 2.78 -11.04
N CYS A 131 -22.64 2.30 -10.29
CA CYS A 131 -23.21 3.03 -9.16
C CYS A 131 -22.21 3.17 -7.99
N GLY A 132 -21.75 4.41 -7.78
CA GLY A 132 -20.74 4.82 -6.79
C GLY A 132 -19.30 4.37 -7.08
N ALA A 133 -19.08 3.46 -8.02
CA ALA A 133 -17.77 2.97 -8.43
C ALA A 133 -17.85 2.26 -9.80
N CYS A 134 -16.74 2.20 -10.54
CA CYS A 134 -16.70 1.48 -11.81
C CYS A 134 -16.99 -0.02 -11.67
N ARG A 135 -17.73 -0.59 -12.63
CA ARG A 135 -18.15 -2.01 -12.67
C ARG A 135 -18.89 -2.45 -11.40
N ARG A 136 -19.71 -1.56 -10.85
CA ARG A 136 -20.49 -1.81 -9.64
C ARG A 136 -21.99 -1.58 -9.91
N PRO A 137 -22.69 -2.59 -10.46
CA PRO A 137 -24.09 -2.42 -10.76
C PRO A 137 -24.92 -2.19 -9.50
N ALA A 138 -25.91 -1.29 -9.60
CA ALA A 138 -26.78 -0.88 -8.50
C ALA A 138 -27.47 -2.07 -7.84
N ARG A 139 -27.82 -3.11 -8.61
CA ARG A 139 -28.40 -4.35 -8.08
C ARG A 139 -27.53 -5.04 -7.02
N LEU A 140 -26.21 -4.79 -7.01
CA LEU A 140 -25.30 -5.34 -5.99
C LEU A 140 -25.37 -4.56 -4.67
N LEU A 141 -25.76 -3.29 -4.70
CA LEU A 141 -25.88 -2.42 -3.52
C LEU A 141 -27.20 -2.60 -2.81
N TYR A 142 -28.27 -2.88 -3.56
CA TYR A 142 -29.60 -3.14 -3.02
C TYR A 142 -29.88 -4.62 -2.80
N ARG A 143 -28.84 -5.50 -2.78
CA ARG A 143 -29.08 -6.92 -2.46
C ARG A 143 -29.51 -7.03 -1.00
N PRO A 144 -30.74 -7.49 -0.72
CA PRO A 144 -31.14 -7.74 0.65
C PRO A 144 -30.31 -8.89 1.22
N TRP A 145 -30.08 -8.86 2.53
CA TRP A 145 -29.19 -9.79 3.25
C TRP A 145 -29.51 -11.27 3.02
N ASN A 146 -30.72 -11.59 2.55
CA ASN A 146 -31.24 -12.93 2.31
C ASN A 146 -30.89 -13.54 0.93
N VAL A 147 -30.12 -12.87 0.06
CA VAL A 147 -29.84 -13.35 -1.33
C VAL A 147 -28.34 -13.59 -1.62
N ARG A 148 -27.48 -13.65 -0.61
CA ARG A 148 -26.12 -14.18 -0.78
C ARG A 148 -26.21 -15.71 -0.82
N ARG A 149 -26.32 -16.28 -2.03
CA ARG A 149 -25.94 -17.68 -2.29
C ARG A 149 -24.45 -17.73 -2.58
#